data_AF-A0A7X8X9N1-F1
#
_entry.id   AF-A0A7X8X9N1-F1
#
_cell.length_a   1.000
_cell.length_b   1.000
_cell.length_c   1.000
_cell.angle_alpha   90.00
_cell.angle_beta   90.00
_cell.angle_gamma   90.00
#
_symmetry.space_group_name_H-M   'P 1'
#
loop_
_entity.id
_entity.type
_entity.pdbx_description
1 polymer ?
#
loop_
_entity_poly.entity_id
_entity_poly.type
_entity_poly.pdbx_seq_one_letter_code
_entity_poly.pdbx_strand_id
1 'polypeptide(L)'
;MLRCCYFALLLFVGCPLLFSATFSPDRILSDPPPRRIKIGSKPALPAFADGRLTLEIVVARDAVPVVRFAALELGRYLKRALGIEVPTVSEPDPVLTSLVLGDTAWSSAAGISIEEMPLDGFFIKSYGTSIYLGGIDDPDFDPANSDSDLLYHAHGTVTAVYDFLERFLGVRFYFPGEIGTLVPPLDKLAFPEMDIVDRPDLPRRSFAWSANLQFSPGDLARYQLHLRSSTFPVPDQDGMESLAIAKRWAAKYPDILGADDSGRRQNSSEHQVRPRFCFASEFLCNNLYLDAEAFLTGKAASSRGLDAWNPTAFQPGFFNLSLPANAQNCYCEKCQRFYQSRKESERFWNVIAEIARKLQQNRIPGYLTLCDSGQYSRLPQITLPDNVLVAIPVDNPWLLNSFRPVRLEEQLAFWRKTLKRKPWLSVNISLGMQPSFLPAVMPVAIGNFICRNSPAISGAHFRTQSALCLNYYIAAKCAWNTSLKAEQLMQEHHQFMFGAAAPAMRKVFDTCEKLCLATLNAENALPPAQKSRENLWSSIYTPAQIEYLKNCFAEAEAATENTPEYRGKVNYFRNALLSPLEAATK
;
A
#
# COMPACT_ATOMS: atom_id res chain seq x y z
N MET A 1 -30.00 9.67 4.61
CA MET A 1 -30.65 8.38 4.32
C MET A 1 -29.83 7.69 3.25
N LEU A 2 -29.20 6.53 3.37
CA LEU A 2 -28.89 5.57 4.42
C LEU A 2 -27.35 5.41 4.40
N ARG A 3 -26.66 5.49 5.55
CA ARG A 3 -25.27 5.02 5.70
C ARG A 3 -25.36 3.57 6.18
N CYS A 4 -24.94 2.61 5.37
CA CYS A 4 -24.77 1.23 5.83
C CYS A 4 -23.54 1.18 6.75
N CYS A 5 -23.80 1.16 8.05
CA CYS A 5 -22.84 0.78 9.08
C CYS A 5 -22.64 -0.74 8.99
N TYR A 6 -21.48 -1.20 8.52
CA TYR A 6 -21.02 -2.55 8.81
C TYR A 6 -20.25 -2.51 10.13
N PHE A 7 -20.94 -2.89 11.22
CA PHE A 7 -20.32 -3.26 12.48
C PHE A 7 -19.83 -4.71 12.35
N ALA A 8 -18.54 -4.92 12.08
CA ALA A 8 -17.90 -6.19 12.36
C ALA A 8 -17.41 -6.15 13.82
N LEU A 9 -18.13 -6.85 14.70
CA LEU A 9 -17.81 -6.98 16.11
C LEU A 9 -16.69 -8.02 16.27
N LEU A 10 -15.44 -7.64 15.99
CA LEU A 10 -14.27 -8.47 16.31
C LEU A 10 -14.02 -8.40 17.82
N LEU A 11 -14.50 -9.41 18.54
CA LEU A 11 -14.10 -9.71 19.91
C LEU A 11 -12.61 -10.09 19.91
N PHE A 12 -11.72 -9.11 20.02
CA PHE A 12 -10.35 -9.32 20.48
C PHE A 12 -10.41 -9.72 21.96
N VAL A 13 -10.62 -11.01 22.21
CA VAL A 13 -10.34 -11.61 23.52
C VAL A 13 -8.84 -11.52 23.71
N GLY A 14 -8.42 -10.84 24.78
CA GLY A 14 -7.03 -10.47 25.03
C GLY A 14 -6.08 -11.65 24.93
N CYS A 15 -5.30 -11.67 23.85
CA CYS A 15 -4.02 -12.35 23.83
C CYS A 15 -3.04 -11.40 24.53
N PRO A 16 -2.37 -11.80 25.63
CA PRO A 16 -1.34 -10.97 26.21
C PRO A 16 -0.29 -10.75 25.12
N LEU A 17 -0.05 -9.47 24.80
CA LEU A 17 1.01 -9.02 23.91
C LEU A 17 2.37 -9.44 24.48
N LEU A 18 2.71 -10.72 24.32
CA LEU A 18 4.07 -11.12 24.11
C LEU A 18 4.42 -10.46 22.77
N PHE A 19 5.12 -9.33 22.87
CA PHE A 19 6.00 -8.92 21.79
C PHE A 19 6.88 -10.13 21.49
N SER A 20 6.45 -10.96 20.55
CA SER A 20 7.41 -11.78 19.84
C SER A 20 8.42 -10.79 19.28
N ALA A 21 9.71 -11.04 19.51
CA ALA A 21 10.79 -10.22 18.96
C ALA A 21 10.65 -10.00 17.43
N THR A 22 9.80 -10.80 16.76
CA THR A 22 9.46 -10.67 15.35
C THR A 22 8.67 -9.41 14.94
N PHE A 23 7.86 -8.79 15.82
CA PHE A 23 7.00 -7.63 15.49
C PHE A 23 7.36 -6.35 16.28
N SER A 24 8.64 -5.98 16.32
CA SER A 24 9.04 -4.67 16.86
C SER A 24 8.76 -3.54 15.85
N PRO A 25 8.17 -2.40 16.27
CA PRO A 25 8.11 -1.18 15.46
C PRO A 25 9.48 -0.77 14.89
N ASP A 26 10.58 -1.03 15.59
CA ASP A 26 11.91 -0.66 15.08
C ASP A 26 12.32 -1.47 13.84
N ARG A 27 11.86 -2.72 13.72
CA ARG A 27 12.06 -3.55 12.52
C ARG A 27 11.33 -2.97 11.30
N ILE A 28 10.17 -2.37 11.52
CA ILE A 28 9.36 -1.67 10.49
C ILE A 28 10.04 -0.37 10.03
N LEU A 29 10.73 0.31 10.94
CA LEU A 29 11.30 1.64 10.72
C LEU A 29 12.73 1.62 10.19
N SER A 30 13.43 0.52 10.35
CA SER A 30 14.81 0.35 9.91
C SER A 30 14.92 0.33 8.39
N ASP A 31 16.03 0.86 7.87
CA ASP A 31 16.34 0.69 6.45
C ASP A 31 16.52 -0.81 6.15
N PRO A 32 15.97 -1.31 5.03
CA PRO A 32 16.07 -2.73 4.71
C PRO A 32 17.53 -3.14 4.46
N PRO A 33 17.95 -4.35 4.89
CA PRO A 33 19.27 -4.87 4.61
C PRO A 33 19.49 -5.02 3.09
N PRO A 34 20.73 -5.14 2.59
CA PRO A 34 21.01 -5.40 1.18
C PRO A 34 20.35 -6.69 0.67
N ARG A 35 20.00 -6.75 -0.63
CA ARG A 35 19.47 -7.98 -1.25
C ARG A 35 20.61 -8.90 -1.55
N ARG A 36 20.32 -10.20 -1.48
CA ARG A 36 21.19 -11.23 -2.01
C ARG A 36 20.41 -11.94 -3.10
N ILE A 37 20.82 -11.79 -4.36
CA ILE A 37 20.21 -12.50 -5.48
C ILE A 37 21.34 -13.17 -6.25
N LYS A 38 21.51 -14.47 -6.04
CA LYS A 38 22.41 -15.32 -6.82
C LYS A 38 21.58 -16.40 -7.50
N ILE A 39 21.68 -16.49 -8.82
CA ILE A 39 20.98 -17.48 -9.63
C ILE A 39 22.00 -18.06 -10.61
N GLY A 40 22.12 -19.38 -10.63
CA GLY A 40 22.99 -20.09 -11.56
C GLY A 40 22.55 -19.91 -13.00
N SER A 41 23.51 -19.93 -13.93
CA SER A 41 23.24 -19.70 -15.35
C SER A 41 22.74 -20.93 -16.10
N LYS A 42 22.72 -22.10 -15.47
CA LYS A 42 22.30 -23.37 -16.06
C LYS A 42 21.31 -24.09 -15.15
N PRO A 43 20.29 -24.76 -15.71
CA PRO A 43 19.42 -25.64 -14.92
C PRO A 43 20.24 -26.78 -14.31
N ALA A 44 20.01 -27.05 -13.03
CA ALA A 44 20.68 -28.10 -12.25
C ALA A 44 19.67 -29.07 -11.62
N LEU A 45 18.43 -28.63 -11.40
CA LEU A 45 17.38 -29.37 -10.69
C LEU A 45 16.23 -29.72 -11.66
N PRO A 46 16.16 -30.96 -12.18
CA PRO A 46 15.11 -31.37 -13.11
C PRO A 46 13.76 -31.50 -12.39
N ALA A 47 12.70 -30.94 -12.98
CA ALA A 47 11.37 -30.94 -12.37
C ALA A 47 10.30 -31.57 -13.27
N PHE A 48 10.34 -31.31 -14.58
CA PHE A 48 9.39 -31.85 -15.55
C PHE A 48 10.03 -31.91 -16.94
N ALA A 49 9.94 -33.05 -17.62
CA ALA A 49 10.32 -33.19 -19.03
C ALA A 49 9.67 -34.45 -19.61
N ASP A 50 9.31 -34.41 -20.90
CA ASP A 50 8.77 -35.56 -21.64
C ASP A 50 7.56 -36.22 -20.94
N GLY A 51 6.71 -35.42 -20.30
CA GLY A 51 5.55 -35.89 -19.53
C GLY A 51 5.88 -36.54 -18.18
N ARG A 52 7.16 -36.65 -17.81
CA ARG A 52 7.62 -37.19 -16.53
C ARG A 52 7.80 -36.07 -15.52
N LEU A 53 7.10 -36.19 -14.39
CA LEU A 53 7.23 -35.29 -13.24
C LEU A 53 8.29 -35.84 -12.27
N THR A 54 9.26 -34.99 -11.89
CA THR A 54 10.27 -35.24 -10.85
C THR A 54 10.28 -34.11 -9.82
N LEU A 55 9.11 -33.54 -9.56
CA LEU A 55 8.87 -32.39 -8.71
C LEU A 55 7.79 -32.73 -7.69
N GLU A 56 7.97 -32.24 -6.47
CA GLU A 56 6.97 -32.30 -5.40
C GLU A 56 6.94 -30.98 -4.61
N ILE A 57 5.82 -30.73 -3.93
CA ILE A 57 5.66 -29.65 -2.96
C ILE A 57 5.70 -30.27 -1.56
N VAL A 58 6.53 -29.75 -0.67
CA VAL A 58 6.69 -30.28 0.68
C VAL A 58 6.15 -29.29 1.70
N VAL A 59 5.19 -29.76 2.50
CA VAL A 59 4.54 -29.01 3.57
C VAL A 59 4.61 -29.82 4.85
N ALA A 60 5.32 -29.32 5.86
CA ALA A 60 5.44 -29.99 7.15
C ALA A 60 4.06 -30.28 7.77
N ARG A 61 3.94 -31.37 8.54
CA ARG A 61 2.64 -31.78 9.13
C ARG A 61 2.06 -30.73 10.07
N ASP A 62 2.93 -30.00 10.76
CA ASP A 62 2.66 -28.92 11.70
C ASP A 62 2.68 -27.52 11.05
N ALA A 63 2.74 -27.44 9.70
CA ALA A 63 2.74 -26.17 8.99
C ALA A 63 1.53 -25.30 9.35
N VAL A 64 1.79 -24.02 9.59
CA VAL A 64 0.80 -22.99 9.89
C VAL A 64 -0.11 -22.71 8.68
N PRO A 65 -1.30 -22.12 8.86
CA PRO A 65 -2.27 -21.93 7.77
C PRO A 65 -1.70 -21.14 6.58
N VAL A 66 -0.90 -20.10 6.81
CA VAL A 66 -0.19 -19.34 5.75
C VAL A 66 0.63 -20.25 4.83
N VAL A 67 1.40 -21.18 5.38
CA VAL A 67 2.26 -22.09 4.60
C VAL A 67 1.41 -23.06 3.78
N ARG A 68 0.31 -23.55 4.34
CA ARG A 68 -0.65 -24.41 3.61
C ARG A 68 -1.30 -23.67 2.46
N PHE A 69 -1.70 -22.42 2.68
CA PHE A 69 -2.20 -21.56 1.62
C PHE A 69 -1.15 -21.34 0.52
N ALA A 70 0.11 -21.07 0.88
CA ALA A 70 1.20 -20.94 -0.08
C ALA A 70 1.38 -22.19 -0.95
N ALA A 71 1.25 -23.39 -0.36
CA ALA A 71 1.28 -24.65 -1.09
C ALA A 71 0.14 -24.80 -2.09
N LEU A 72 -1.08 -24.41 -1.70
CA LEU A 72 -2.26 -24.42 -2.57
C LEU A 72 -2.08 -23.48 -3.76
N GLU A 73 -1.57 -22.27 -3.53
CA GLU A 73 -1.28 -21.31 -4.61
C GLU A 73 -0.19 -21.87 -5.55
N LEU A 74 0.93 -22.34 -5.00
CA LEU A 74 2.03 -22.93 -5.77
C LEU A 74 1.54 -24.11 -6.63
N GLY A 75 0.81 -25.05 -6.03
CA GLY A 75 0.24 -26.21 -6.73
C GLY A 75 -0.75 -25.80 -7.83
N ARG A 76 -1.60 -24.78 -7.58
CA ARG A 76 -2.53 -24.26 -8.60
C ARG A 76 -1.79 -23.75 -9.83
N TYR A 77 -0.76 -22.93 -9.63
CA TYR A 77 -0.04 -22.32 -10.74
C TYR A 77 0.89 -23.32 -11.46
N LEU A 78 1.50 -24.26 -10.73
CA LEU A 78 2.23 -25.38 -11.34
C LEU A 78 1.32 -26.26 -12.19
N LYS A 79 0.12 -26.62 -11.69
CA LYS A 79 -0.86 -27.41 -12.45
C LYS A 79 -1.30 -26.70 -13.74
N ARG A 80 -1.54 -25.39 -13.66
CA ARG A 80 -1.87 -24.56 -14.84
C ARG A 80 -0.73 -24.49 -15.84
N ALA A 81 0.51 -24.37 -15.39
CA ALA A 81 1.68 -24.26 -16.26
C ALA A 81 2.06 -25.61 -16.90
N LEU A 82 2.06 -26.69 -16.12
CA LEU A 82 2.55 -28.01 -16.53
C LEU A 82 1.46 -28.93 -17.12
N GLY A 83 0.18 -28.60 -16.90
CA GLY A 83 -0.96 -29.46 -17.27
C GLY A 83 -1.11 -30.73 -16.43
N ILE A 84 -0.22 -30.96 -15.45
CA ILE A 84 -0.23 -32.10 -14.53
C ILE A 84 -0.21 -31.61 -13.08
N GLU A 85 -0.87 -32.34 -12.19
CA GLU A 85 -0.88 -32.04 -10.76
C GLU A 85 0.45 -32.41 -10.10
N VAL A 86 1.02 -31.47 -9.34
CA VAL A 86 2.24 -31.70 -8.57
C VAL A 86 1.87 -32.20 -7.18
N PRO A 87 2.38 -33.36 -6.74
CA PRO A 87 2.01 -33.94 -5.45
C PRO A 87 2.48 -33.04 -4.29
N THR A 88 1.63 -32.92 -3.27
CA THR A 88 2.00 -32.32 -1.98
C THR A 88 2.24 -33.42 -0.96
N VAL A 89 3.42 -33.43 -0.34
CA VAL A 89 3.87 -34.45 0.62
C VAL A 89 4.33 -33.79 1.92
N SER A 90 4.49 -34.59 2.99
CA SER A 90 4.87 -34.07 4.31
C SER A 90 6.37 -34.03 4.59
N GLU A 91 7.16 -34.75 3.79
CA GLU A 91 8.61 -34.89 3.94
C GLU A 91 9.25 -34.91 2.55
N PRO A 92 10.45 -34.33 2.37
CA PRO A 92 11.11 -34.30 1.07
C PRO A 92 11.67 -35.66 0.67
N ASP A 93 11.49 -36.03 -0.59
CA ASP A 93 12.17 -37.18 -1.22
C ASP A 93 13.64 -36.83 -1.54
N PRO A 94 14.61 -37.70 -1.22
CA PRO A 94 16.03 -37.41 -1.43
C PRO A 94 16.47 -37.44 -2.91
N VAL A 95 15.62 -37.92 -3.82
CA VAL A 95 15.90 -38.06 -5.25
C VAL A 95 15.15 -37.02 -6.08
N LEU A 96 13.90 -36.69 -5.71
CA LEU A 96 13.10 -35.71 -6.43
C LEU A 96 13.56 -34.28 -6.17
N THR A 97 13.18 -33.36 -7.06
CA THR A 97 13.27 -31.94 -6.75
C THR A 97 12.13 -31.57 -5.80
N SER A 98 12.46 -31.14 -4.58
CA SER A 98 11.47 -30.82 -3.56
C SER A 98 11.35 -29.31 -3.35
N LEU A 99 10.15 -28.75 -3.51
CA LEU A 99 9.84 -27.36 -3.14
C LEU A 99 9.36 -27.33 -1.68
N VAL A 100 10.28 -27.06 -0.75
CA VAL A 100 10.02 -27.08 0.70
C VAL A 100 9.56 -25.70 1.16
N LEU A 101 8.37 -25.63 1.76
CA LEU A 101 7.73 -24.36 2.12
C LEU A 101 7.80 -24.04 3.61
N GLY A 102 8.04 -22.77 3.93
CA GLY A 102 8.04 -22.22 5.29
C GLY A 102 9.40 -22.27 5.98
N ASP A 103 9.43 -21.74 7.21
CA ASP A 103 10.54 -21.96 8.14
C ASP A 103 10.40 -23.33 8.80
N THR A 104 11.31 -24.24 8.46
CA THR A 104 11.27 -25.66 8.83
C THR A 104 12.62 -26.14 9.33
N ALA A 105 12.66 -27.29 10.00
CA ALA A 105 13.93 -27.91 10.40
C ALA A 105 14.86 -28.17 9.19
N TRP A 106 14.30 -28.44 8.00
CA TRP A 106 15.08 -28.63 6.78
C TRP A 106 15.69 -27.32 6.28
N SER A 107 14.96 -26.20 6.29
CA SER A 107 15.53 -24.89 5.93
C SER A 107 16.59 -24.44 6.92
N SER A 108 16.39 -24.67 8.22
CA SER A 108 17.42 -24.39 9.24
C SER A 108 18.68 -25.23 9.03
N ALA A 109 18.54 -26.53 8.74
CA ALA A 109 19.67 -27.42 8.42
C ALA A 109 20.42 -27.00 7.14
N ALA A 110 19.73 -26.35 6.20
CA ALA A 110 20.32 -25.73 5.02
C ALA A 110 20.97 -24.35 5.31
N GLY A 111 21.06 -23.94 6.58
CA GLY A 111 21.69 -22.70 7.03
C GLY A 111 20.87 -21.44 6.72
N ILE A 112 19.55 -21.54 6.80
CA ILE A 112 18.61 -20.42 6.63
C ILE A 112 18.06 -20.01 7.99
N SER A 113 18.01 -18.71 8.28
CA SER A 113 17.34 -18.15 9.47
C SER A 113 16.45 -16.99 9.06
N ILE A 114 15.21 -16.96 9.56
CA ILE A 114 14.25 -15.88 9.33
C ILE A 114 14.35 -14.76 10.38
N GLU A 115 15.08 -14.98 11.47
CA GLU A 115 15.13 -14.07 12.62
C GLU A 115 15.62 -12.68 12.26
N GLU A 116 16.57 -12.58 11.32
CA GLU A 116 17.20 -11.32 10.88
C GLU A 116 16.53 -10.70 9.64
N MET A 117 15.48 -11.33 9.09
CA MET A 117 14.89 -10.88 7.83
C MET A 117 14.00 -9.62 8.02
N PRO A 118 13.75 -8.80 7.00
CA PRO A 118 12.66 -7.82 7.10
C PRO A 118 11.30 -8.52 7.21
N LEU A 119 10.30 -7.86 7.80
CA LEU A 119 8.97 -8.47 8.02
C LEU A 119 8.31 -8.96 6.71
N ASP A 120 8.43 -8.17 5.65
CA ASP A 120 7.94 -8.53 4.30
C ASP A 120 9.01 -9.24 3.44
N GLY A 121 10.14 -9.65 4.04
CA GLY A 121 11.23 -10.32 3.34
C GLY A 121 10.96 -11.81 3.15
N PHE A 122 11.65 -12.41 2.17
CA PHE A 122 11.62 -13.86 1.94
C PHE A 122 12.97 -14.39 1.45
N PHE A 123 13.13 -15.71 1.54
CA PHE A 123 14.23 -16.45 0.94
C PHE A 123 13.74 -17.45 -0.11
N ILE A 124 14.57 -17.69 -1.12
CA ILE A 124 14.46 -18.80 -2.06
C ILE A 124 15.86 -19.38 -2.23
N LYS A 125 16.12 -20.60 -1.74
CA LYS A 125 17.46 -21.18 -1.73
C LYS A 125 17.44 -22.64 -2.16
N SER A 126 18.30 -23.01 -3.10
CA SER A 126 18.55 -24.41 -3.42
C SER A 126 19.65 -24.99 -2.55
N TYR A 127 19.48 -26.22 -2.07
CA TYR A 127 20.53 -26.99 -1.43
C TYR A 127 20.26 -28.49 -1.61
N GLY A 128 21.21 -29.21 -2.20
CA GLY A 128 20.96 -30.59 -2.67
C GLY A 128 19.92 -30.60 -3.78
N THR A 129 18.93 -31.49 -3.69
CA THR A 129 17.79 -31.55 -4.63
C THR A 129 16.62 -30.64 -4.21
N SER A 130 16.70 -29.99 -3.04
CA SER A 130 15.60 -29.19 -2.51
C SER A 130 15.75 -27.71 -2.83
N ILE A 131 14.62 -27.04 -3.01
CA ILE A 131 14.49 -25.58 -3.08
C ILE A 131 13.59 -25.17 -1.91
N TYR A 132 14.13 -24.36 -1.01
CA TYR A 132 13.44 -23.83 0.16
C TYR A 132 12.84 -22.46 -0.16
N LEU A 133 11.56 -22.27 0.13
CA LEU A 133 10.83 -21.02 -0.06
C LEU A 133 10.16 -20.64 1.26
N GLY A 134 10.49 -19.48 1.82
CA GLY A 134 9.90 -19.08 3.09
C GLY A 134 10.19 -17.64 3.49
N GLY A 135 9.50 -17.20 4.53
CA GLY A 135 9.71 -15.92 5.19
C GLY A 135 9.02 -15.92 6.55
N ILE A 136 8.86 -14.75 7.14
CA ILE A 136 8.15 -14.64 8.43
C ILE A 136 6.66 -14.77 8.17
N ASP A 137 6.02 -15.72 8.86
CA ASP A 137 4.59 -15.97 8.77
C ASP A 137 3.93 -15.75 10.14
N ASP A 138 2.69 -15.26 10.11
CA ASP A 138 1.81 -15.21 11.29
C ASP A 138 1.23 -16.61 11.51
N PRO A 139 1.41 -17.22 12.71
CA PRO A 139 0.98 -18.59 12.98
C PRO A 139 -0.54 -18.78 12.97
N ASP A 140 -1.31 -17.71 13.21
CA ASP A 140 -2.75 -17.77 13.38
C ASP A 140 -3.52 -17.24 12.15
N PHE A 141 -2.81 -16.60 11.21
CA PHE A 141 -3.44 -16.04 10.02
C PHE A 141 -3.71 -17.11 8.96
N ASP A 142 -4.96 -17.19 8.50
CA ASP A 142 -5.36 -18.04 7.37
C ASP A 142 -5.81 -17.18 6.17
N PRO A 143 -4.95 -17.00 5.16
CA PRO A 143 -5.31 -16.22 3.97
C PRO A 143 -6.47 -16.83 3.18
N ALA A 144 -6.72 -18.14 3.29
CA ALA A 144 -7.77 -18.82 2.52
C ALA A 144 -9.17 -18.48 3.01
N ASN A 145 -9.30 -18.12 4.29
CA ASN A 145 -10.55 -17.82 4.98
C ASN A 145 -10.62 -16.36 5.48
N SER A 146 -9.74 -15.49 4.96
CA SER A 146 -9.75 -14.08 5.31
C SER A 146 -10.85 -13.34 4.53
N ASP A 147 -11.88 -12.88 5.26
CA ASP A 147 -12.89 -11.95 4.74
C ASP A 147 -12.39 -10.49 4.74
N SER A 148 -11.18 -10.24 5.24
CA SER A 148 -10.58 -8.91 5.32
C SER A 148 -9.85 -8.56 4.03
N ASP A 149 -10.25 -7.43 3.42
CA ASP A 149 -9.47 -6.75 2.38
C ASP A 149 -8.17 -6.13 2.93
N LEU A 150 -7.86 -6.28 4.22
CA LEU A 150 -6.64 -5.76 4.84
C LEU A 150 -5.81 -6.93 5.38
N LEU A 151 -4.67 -7.18 4.73
CA LEU A 151 -3.79 -8.31 5.02
C LEU A 151 -2.60 -7.90 5.89
N TYR A 152 -2.89 -7.28 7.03
CA TYR A 152 -1.88 -6.83 8.01
C TYR A 152 -1.40 -7.97 8.93
N HIS A 153 -1.04 -9.08 8.31
CA HIS A 153 -0.51 -10.29 8.96
C HIS A 153 0.74 -10.73 8.21
N ALA A 154 1.76 -11.22 8.90
CA ALA A 154 2.97 -11.69 8.22
C ALA A 154 2.66 -12.90 7.33
N HIS A 155 3.16 -12.87 6.08
CA HIS A 155 2.94 -13.92 5.08
C HIS A 155 4.13 -14.03 4.10
N GLY A 156 5.34 -14.07 4.65
CA GLY A 156 6.58 -14.11 3.89
C GLY A 156 6.69 -15.35 2.99
N THR A 157 6.17 -16.51 3.40
CA THR A 157 6.20 -17.72 2.58
C THR A 157 5.31 -17.60 1.34
N VAL A 158 4.15 -16.95 1.46
CA VAL A 158 3.29 -16.64 0.29
C VAL A 158 4.01 -15.71 -0.68
N THR A 159 4.73 -14.72 -0.14
CA THR A 159 5.51 -13.77 -0.94
C THR A 159 6.64 -14.48 -1.69
N ALA A 160 7.33 -15.44 -1.04
CA ALA A 160 8.34 -16.30 -1.66
C ALA A 160 7.77 -17.12 -2.82
N VAL A 161 6.59 -17.73 -2.63
CA VAL A 161 5.89 -18.51 -3.66
C VAL A 161 5.54 -17.65 -4.87
N TYR A 162 4.94 -16.47 -4.67
CA TYR A 162 4.61 -15.61 -5.80
C TYR A 162 5.86 -15.10 -6.53
N ASP A 163 6.94 -14.80 -5.81
CA ASP A 163 8.21 -14.45 -6.46
C ASP A 163 8.83 -15.60 -7.26
N PHE A 164 8.79 -16.81 -6.72
CA PHE A 164 9.24 -18.01 -7.41
C PHE A 164 8.45 -18.26 -8.70
N LEU A 165 7.12 -18.15 -8.64
CA LEU A 165 6.24 -18.29 -9.80
C LEU A 165 6.55 -17.24 -10.88
N GLU A 166 6.80 -15.99 -10.49
CA GLU A 166 7.13 -14.93 -11.44
C GLU A 166 8.50 -15.11 -12.09
N ARG A 167 9.52 -15.52 -11.31
CA ARG A 167 10.91 -15.66 -11.79
C ARG A 167 11.16 -16.91 -12.60
N PHE A 168 10.65 -18.06 -12.14
CA PHE A 168 11.03 -19.36 -12.68
C PHE A 168 9.95 -19.98 -13.58
N LEU A 169 8.68 -19.61 -13.39
CA LEU A 169 7.58 -20.06 -14.26
C LEU A 169 7.10 -18.96 -15.20
N GLY A 170 7.54 -17.71 -15.03
CA GLY A 170 7.11 -16.59 -15.89
C GLY A 170 5.66 -16.14 -15.67
N VAL A 171 5.04 -16.52 -14.54
CA VAL A 171 3.68 -16.09 -14.17
C VAL A 171 3.64 -14.57 -14.01
N ARG A 172 2.50 -13.93 -14.33
CA ARG A 172 2.28 -12.49 -14.08
C ARG A 172 0.90 -12.22 -13.51
N PHE A 173 0.82 -11.32 -12.53
CA PHE A 173 -0.41 -10.94 -11.83
C PHE A 173 -0.69 -9.44 -12.03
N TYR A 174 -1.17 -9.05 -13.21
CA TYR A 174 -1.36 -7.63 -13.56
C TYR A 174 -2.59 -6.98 -12.95
N PHE A 175 -3.64 -7.77 -12.71
CA PHE A 175 -4.90 -7.36 -12.07
C PHE A 175 -5.74 -8.59 -11.69
N PRO A 176 -6.79 -8.46 -10.86
CA PRO A 176 -7.62 -9.59 -10.46
C PRO A 176 -8.29 -10.33 -11.63
N GLY A 177 -8.42 -11.65 -11.50
CA GLY A 177 -9.13 -12.51 -12.47
C GLY A 177 -8.25 -13.14 -13.57
N GLU A 178 -8.88 -13.98 -14.39
CA GLU A 178 -8.19 -14.80 -15.41
C GLU A 178 -7.52 -13.97 -16.51
N ILE A 179 -8.12 -12.84 -16.92
CA ILE A 179 -7.51 -11.96 -17.94
C ILE A 179 -6.23 -11.30 -17.39
N GLY A 180 -6.22 -10.94 -16.11
CA GLY A 180 -5.09 -10.26 -15.46
C GLY A 180 -4.00 -11.20 -14.98
N THR A 181 -4.22 -12.53 -15.01
CA THR A 181 -3.28 -13.54 -14.54
C THR A 181 -2.74 -14.35 -15.72
N LEU A 182 -1.48 -14.16 -16.07
CA LEU A 182 -0.83 -14.90 -17.15
C LEU A 182 -0.04 -16.07 -16.57
N VAL A 183 -0.33 -17.27 -17.07
CA VAL A 183 0.41 -18.49 -16.73
C VAL A 183 0.87 -19.14 -18.03
N PRO A 184 2.17 -19.07 -18.38
CA PRO A 184 2.66 -19.66 -19.61
C PRO A 184 2.64 -21.19 -19.51
N PRO A 185 2.23 -21.90 -20.57
CA PRO A 185 2.33 -23.35 -20.61
C PRO A 185 3.82 -23.76 -20.73
N LEU A 186 4.21 -24.81 -20.03
CA LEU A 186 5.57 -25.33 -19.97
C LEU A 186 5.59 -26.82 -20.32
N ASP A 187 6.33 -27.17 -21.37
CA ASP A 187 6.60 -28.55 -21.79
C ASP A 187 7.77 -29.19 -21.03
N LYS A 188 8.64 -28.34 -20.48
CA LYS A 188 9.77 -28.71 -19.64
C LYS A 188 9.99 -27.68 -18.54
N LEU A 189 10.45 -28.16 -17.39
CA LEU A 189 10.82 -27.34 -16.25
C LEU A 189 12.06 -27.93 -15.58
N ALA A 190 13.06 -27.08 -15.39
CA ALA A 190 14.23 -27.36 -14.58
C ALA A 190 14.71 -26.04 -13.97
N PHE A 191 15.15 -26.09 -12.72
CA PHE A 191 15.58 -24.91 -11.99
C PHE A 191 17.11 -24.83 -11.96
N PRO A 192 17.70 -23.62 -12.03
CA PRO A 192 19.12 -23.45 -11.73
C PRO A 192 19.39 -23.70 -10.24
N GLU A 193 20.62 -23.55 -9.78
CA GLU A 193 20.87 -23.30 -8.35
C GLU A 193 20.54 -21.83 -8.02
N MET A 194 20.14 -21.54 -6.78
CA MET A 194 19.83 -20.18 -6.33
C MET A 194 20.10 -19.96 -4.84
N ASP A 195 20.42 -18.73 -4.49
CA ASP A 195 20.46 -18.20 -3.13
C ASP A 195 19.92 -16.76 -3.18
N ILE A 196 18.63 -16.65 -2.91
CA ILE A 196 17.85 -15.42 -2.95
C ILE A 196 17.41 -15.11 -1.53
N VAL A 197 17.72 -13.89 -1.08
CA VAL A 197 17.10 -13.22 0.05
C VAL A 197 16.67 -11.86 -0.48
N ASP A 198 15.36 -11.68 -0.64
CA ASP A 198 14.77 -10.46 -1.17
C ASP A 198 13.76 -9.85 -0.20
N ARG A 199 13.48 -8.57 -0.39
CA ARG A 199 12.78 -7.69 0.54
C ARG A 199 12.45 -6.38 -0.19
N PRO A 200 11.39 -5.67 0.21
CA PRO A 200 11.06 -4.39 -0.41
C PRO A 200 12.11 -3.32 -0.10
N ASP A 201 12.48 -2.52 -1.09
CA ASP A 201 13.32 -1.33 -0.90
C ASP A 201 12.58 -0.22 -0.12
N LEU A 202 11.25 -0.18 -0.25
CA LEU A 202 10.36 0.66 0.55
C LEU A 202 9.48 -0.23 1.43
N PRO A 203 9.74 -0.42 2.73
CA PRO A 203 8.94 -1.33 3.56
C PRO A 203 7.45 -0.98 3.60
N ARG A 204 7.09 0.31 3.60
CA ARG A 204 5.68 0.73 3.62
C ARG A 204 5.11 0.80 2.21
N ARG A 205 4.24 -0.14 1.85
CA ARG A 205 3.58 -0.14 0.54
C ARG A 205 2.22 -0.81 0.69
N SER A 206 1.22 0.01 0.96
CA SER A 206 -0.16 -0.43 1.10
C SER A 206 -1.02 0.18 -0.01
N PHE A 207 -2.06 -0.56 -0.38
CA PHE A 207 -2.94 -0.25 -1.50
C PHE A 207 -4.38 -0.35 -1.02
N ALA A 208 -5.03 0.80 -0.86
CA ALA A 208 -6.39 0.91 -0.40
C ALA A 208 -7.33 1.17 -1.56
N TRP A 209 -8.37 0.36 -1.61
CA TRP A 209 -9.31 0.26 -2.72
C TRP A 209 -10.62 0.95 -2.37
N SER A 210 -11.26 1.58 -3.36
CA SER A 210 -12.59 2.14 -3.18
C SER A 210 -13.63 1.02 -3.09
N ALA A 211 -14.61 1.16 -2.19
CA ALA A 211 -15.73 0.22 -2.08
C ALA A 211 -16.60 0.12 -3.36
N ASN A 212 -16.43 1.06 -4.30
CA ASN A 212 -17.14 1.05 -5.58
C ASN A 212 -16.48 0.17 -6.65
N LEU A 213 -15.41 -0.56 -6.32
CA LEU A 213 -14.74 -1.45 -7.25
C LEU A 213 -15.45 -2.81 -7.30
N GLN A 214 -15.85 -3.23 -8.50
CA GLN A 214 -16.62 -4.44 -8.75
C GLN A 214 -15.75 -5.71 -8.73
N PHE A 215 -14.95 -5.91 -7.69
CA PHE A 215 -14.24 -7.17 -7.46
C PHE A 215 -14.93 -7.95 -6.35
N SER A 216 -14.89 -9.28 -6.43
CA SER A 216 -15.26 -10.08 -5.27
C SER A 216 -14.23 -9.84 -4.13
N PRO A 217 -14.65 -9.79 -2.86
CA PRO A 217 -13.71 -9.57 -1.75
C PRO A 217 -12.52 -10.56 -1.75
N GLY A 218 -12.78 -11.84 -2.04
CA GLY A 218 -11.73 -12.86 -2.13
C GLY A 218 -10.71 -12.62 -3.25
N ASP A 219 -11.14 -12.12 -4.40
CA ASP A 219 -10.22 -11.77 -5.50
C ASP A 219 -9.34 -10.57 -5.14
N LEU A 220 -9.89 -9.61 -4.40
CA LEU A 220 -9.17 -8.42 -3.98
C LEU A 220 -8.12 -8.74 -2.90
N ALA A 221 -8.50 -9.53 -1.90
CA ALA A 221 -7.58 -10.03 -0.87
C ALA A 221 -6.42 -10.80 -1.51
N ARG A 222 -6.70 -11.76 -2.41
CA ARG A 222 -5.64 -12.50 -3.11
C ARG A 222 -4.76 -11.56 -3.96
N TYR A 223 -5.35 -10.60 -4.65
CA TYR A 223 -4.57 -9.67 -5.47
C TYR A 223 -3.64 -8.77 -4.64
N GLN A 224 -4.02 -8.41 -3.41
CA GLN A 224 -3.11 -7.68 -2.52
C GLN A 224 -1.88 -8.51 -2.11
N LEU A 225 -2.01 -9.84 -2.02
CA LEU A 225 -0.86 -10.75 -1.86
C LEU A 225 0.01 -10.76 -3.13
N HIS A 226 -0.60 -10.74 -4.32
CA HIS A 226 0.15 -10.61 -5.58
C HIS A 226 0.94 -9.29 -5.68
N LEU A 227 0.38 -8.20 -5.14
CA LEU A 227 1.08 -6.91 -4.99
C LEU A 227 2.14 -6.92 -3.89
N ARG A 228 2.21 -8.00 -3.09
CA ARG A 228 3.12 -8.19 -1.94
C ARG A 228 2.96 -7.11 -0.87
N SER A 229 1.74 -6.57 -0.72
CA SER A 229 1.45 -5.40 0.13
C SER A 229 2.05 -5.53 1.53
N SER A 230 2.44 -4.42 2.16
CA SER A 230 3.09 -4.48 3.47
C SER A 230 2.22 -5.16 4.51
N THR A 231 2.80 -6.10 5.25
CA THR A 231 2.14 -6.93 6.28
C THR A 231 1.86 -6.18 7.58
N PHE A 232 2.23 -4.90 7.66
CA PHE A 232 2.10 -4.08 8.84
C PHE A 232 1.44 -2.73 8.52
N PRO A 233 0.55 -2.24 9.38
CA PRO A 233 -0.06 -0.93 9.24
C PRO A 233 0.74 0.10 10.05
N VAL A 234 0.98 1.27 9.47
CA VAL A 234 1.38 2.45 10.24
C VAL A 234 0.34 3.53 10.01
N PRO A 235 -0.47 3.87 11.03
CA PRO A 235 -1.67 4.67 10.83
C PRO A 235 -1.31 6.11 10.48
N ASP A 236 -1.91 6.63 9.42
CA ASP A 236 -1.86 8.04 9.00
C ASP A 236 -3.24 8.71 8.96
N GLN A 237 -4.30 7.99 9.33
CA GLN A 237 -5.69 8.43 9.19
C GLN A 237 -6.43 8.43 10.53
N ASP A 238 -7.53 9.18 10.57
CA ASP A 238 -8.54 9.20 11.63
C ASP A 238 -8.07 9.44 13.08
N GLY A 239 -6.87 10.01 13.29
CA GLY A 239 -6.22 10.17 14.60
C GLY A 239 -7.11 10.76 15.70
N MET A 240 -7.17 12.09 15.79
CA MET A 240 -7.95 12.75 16.85
C MET A 240 -9.46 12.57 16.70
N GLU A 241 -9.96 12.27 15.50
CA GLU A 241 -11.38 11.99 15.25
C GLU A 241 -11.83 10.70 15.94
N SER A 242 -10.93 9.71 16.06
CA SER A 242 -11.19 8.44 16.74
C SER A 242 -11.24 8.53 18.26
N LEU A 243 -10.83 9.66 18.85
CA LEU A 243 -10.76 9.82 20.31
C LEU A 243 -12.06 10.38 20.92
N ALA A 244 -13.07 10.69 20.11
CA ALA A 244 -14.37 11.20 20.55
C ALA A 244 -14.26 12.37 21.56
N ILE A 245 -13.25 13.24 21.40
CA ILE A 245 -12.82 14.26 22.38
C ILE A 245 -13.99 15.15 22.83
N ALA A 246 -14.72 15.73 21.88
CA ALA A 246 -15.84 16.62 22.18
C ALA A 246 -16.96 15.88 22.94
N LYS A 247 -17.31 14.66 22.50
CA LYS A 247 -18.34 13.82 23.14
C LYS A 247 -17.96 13.45 24.58
N ARG A 248 -16.69 13.13 24.82
CA ARG A 248 -16.20 12.72 26.15
C ARG A 248 -16.15 13.88 27.14
N TRP A 249 -15.74 15.07 26.69
CA TRP A 249 -15.26 16.09 27.64
C TRP A 249 -15.84 17.50 27.46
N ALA A 250 -16.37 17.88 26.30
CA ALA A 250 -16.71 19.29 26.05
C ALA A 250 -17.79 19.86 26.99
N ALA A 251 -18.70 19.01 27.50
CA ALA A 251 -19.73 19.45 28.44
C ALA A 251 -19.16 19.90 29.80
N LYS A 252 -18.06 19.26 30.25
CA LYS A 252 -17.41 19.55 31.54
C LYS A 252 -16.20 20.48 31.39
N TYR A 253 -15.53 20.41 30.24
CA TYR A 253 -14.33 21.15 29.91
C TYR A 253 -14.53 21.86 28.55
N PRO A 254 -15.34 22.93 28.50
CA PRO A 254 -15.63 23.63 27.25
C PRO A 254 -14.39 24.31 26.66
N ASP A 255 -13.34 24.50 27.48
CA ASP A 255 -12.09 25.12 27.07
C ASP A 255 -11.27 24.28 26.10
N ILE A 256 -11.56 22.97 25.95
CA ILE A 256 -10.94 22.07 24.97
C ILE A 256 -11.38 22.40 23.53
N LEU A 257 -12.56 23.00 23.37
CA LEU A 257 -13.06 23.45 22.08
C LEU A 257 -12.49 24.84 21.77
N GLY A 258 -12.00 25.01 20.55
CA GLY A 258 -11.35 26.22 20.09
C GLY A 258 -12.33 27.39 19.92
N ALA A 259 -11.81 28.60 20.04
CA ALA A 259 -12.54 29.83 19.75
C ALA A 259 -12.27 30.34 18.33
N ASP A 260 -13.27 31.00 17.73
CA ASP A 260 -13.09 31.81 16.54
C ASP A 260 -12.34 33.13 16.85
N ASP A 261 -12.13 33.94 15.82
CA ASP A 261 -11.42 35.23 15.88
C ASP A 261 -12.12 36.27 16.78
N SER A 262 -13.44 36.15 16.98
CA SER A 262 -14.20 36.95 17.95
C SER A 262 -13.99 36.49 19.40
N GLY A 263 -13.30 35.36 19.62
CA GLY A 263 -13.12 34.75 20.93
C GLY A 263 -14.28 33.83 21.35
N ARG A 264 -15.30 33.66 20.50
CA ARG A 264 -16.44 32.76 20.77
C ARG A 264 -16.02 31.31 20.60
N ARG A 265 -16.24 30.48 21.61
CA ARG A 265 -15.96 29.04 21.57
C ARG A 265 -16.98 28.31 20.71
N GLN A 266 -16.49 27.32 19.96
CA GLN A 266 -17.35 26.40 19.24
C GLN A 266 -18.17 25.55 20.21
N ASN A 267 -19.38 25.21 19.80
CA ASN A 267 -20.15 24.13 20.43
C ASN A 267 -19.83 22.76 19.79
N SER A 268 -20.39 21.68 20.37
CA SER A 268 -20.09 20.32 19.92
C SER A 268 -20.57 20.01 18.49
N SER A 269 -21.66 20.59 18.01
CA SER A 269 -22.17 20.33 16.65
C SER A 269 -21.35 21.07 15.59
N GLU A 270 -20.98 22.33 15.85
CA GLU A 270 -20.04 23.08 15.00
C GLU A 270 -18.69 22.37 14.89
N HIS A 271 -18.20 21.82 16.01
CA HIS A 271 -16.93 21.09 16.07
C HIS A 271 -16.93 19.82 15.20
N GLN A 272 -18.07 19.11 15.10
CA GLN A 272 -18.18 17.92 14.23
C GLN A 272 -18.06 18.25 12.75
N VAL A 273 -18.47 19.45 12.33
CA VAL A 273 -18.42 19.88 10.92
C VAL A 273 -17.06 20.47 10.59
N ARG A 274 -16.53 21.33 11.47
CA ARG A 274 -15.25 22.02 11.26
C ARG A 274 -14.50 22.14 12.58
N PRO A 275 -13.70 21.12 12.94
CA PRO A 275 -13.15 20.99 14.28
C PRO A 275 -12.12 22.07 14.58
N ARG A 276 -12.24 22.67 15.76
CA ARG A 276 -11.29 23.60 16.34
C ARG A 276 -10.94 23.10 17.73
N PHE A 277 -9.70 22.69 17.94
CA PHE A 277 -9.20 22.26 19.24
C PHE A 277 -8.43 23.40 19.91
N CYS A 278 -8.52 23.51 21.23
CA CYS A 278 -7.75 24.46 22.01
C CYS A 278 -6.57 23.76 22.67
N PHE A 279 -5.42 23.79 21.99
CA PHE A 279 -4.12 23.32 22.52
C PHE A 279 -3.52 24.23 23.60
N ALA A 280 -4.33 25.14 24.18
CA ALA A 280 -4.03 25.85 25.41
C ALA A 280 -4.76 25.29 26.63
N SER A 281 -5.63 24.30 26.42
CA SER A 281 -6.24 23.54 27.51
C SER A 281 -5.25 22.48 28.01
N GLU A 282 -4.81 22.64 29.26
CA GLU A 282 -3.96 21.65 29.94
C GLU A 282 -4.70 20.31 30.08
N PHE A 283 -6.01 20.36 30.30
CA PHE A 283 -6.85 19.17 30.39
C PHE A 283 -6.81 18.36 29.09
N LEU A 284 -6.99 19.01 27.93
CA LEU A 284 -6.91 18.33 26.64
C LEU A 284 -5.53 17.71 26.43
N CYS A 285 -4.47 18.50 26.59
CA CYS A 285 -3.10 18.05 26.31
C CYS A 285 -2.70 16.87 27.20
N ASN A 286 -3.04 16.92 28.50
CA ASN A 286 -2.76 15.82 29.41
C ASN A 286 -3.56 14.56 29.08
N ASN A 287 -4.83 14.69 28.69
CA ASN A 287 -5.63 13.52 28.33
C ASN A 287 -5.23 12.90 26.99
N LEU A 288 -4.74 13.66 26.02
CA LEU A 288 -4.13 13.11 24.80
C LEU A 288 -2.91 12.24 25.13
N TYR A 289 -2.05 12.69 26.07
CA TYR A 289 -0.95 11.87 26.58
C TYR A 289 -1.46 10.59 27.25
N LEU A 290 -2.48 10.68 28.12
CA LEU A 290 -3.02 9.52 28.83
C LEU A 290 -3.68 8.50 27.90
N ASP A 291 -4.33 8.98 26.83
CA ASP A 291 -4.89 8.09 25.80
C ASP A 291 -3.77 7.36 25.04
N ALA A 292 -2.69 8.07 24.65
CA ALA A 292 -1.52 7.47 24.02
C ALA A 292 -0.80 6.46 24.93
N GLU A 293 -0.55 6.82 26.19
CA GLU A 293 0.05 5.93 27.20
C GLU A 293 -0.78 4.66 27.40
N ALA A 294 -2.11 4.82 27.56
CA ALA A 294 -2.99 3.68 27.77
C ALA A 294 -2.93 2.70 26.61
N PHE A 295 -3.03 3.19 25.37
CA PHE A 295 -2.94 2.35 24.19
C PHE A 295 -1.57 1.67 24.06
N LEU A 296 -0.48 2.44 24.15
CA LEU A 296 0.89 1.93 23.94
C LEU A 296 1.36 0.97 25.04
N THR A 297 0.69 0.96 26.20
CA THR A 297 0.91 -0.01 27.28
C THR A 297 -0.09 -1.16 27.29
N GLY A 298 -0.92 -1.29 26.24
CA GLY A 298 -1.85 -2.41 26.06
C GLY A 298 -3.13 -2.33 26.90
N LYS A 299 -3.46 -1.16 27.46
CA LYS A 299 -4.73 -1.00 28.20
C LYS A 299 -5.91 -0.95 27.22
N ALA A 300 -7.02 -1.54 27.63
CA ALA A 300 -8.27 -1.49 26.88
C ALA A 300 -8.81 -0.05 26.75
N ALA A 301 -9.51 0.24 25.65
CA ALA A 301 -10.11 1.53 25.35
C ALA A 301 -11.08 2.01 26.46
N SER A 302 -11.76 1.06 27.10
CA SER A 302 -12.68 1.31 28.22
C SER A 302 -12.00 1.98 29.42
N SER A 303 -10.69 1.76 29.63
CA SER A 303 -9.91 2.44 30.68
C SER A 303 -9.83 3.96 30.48
N ARG A 304 -10.13 4.43 29.27
CA ARG A 304 -10.18 5.83 28.88
C ARG A 304 -11.60 6.30 28.53
N GLY A 305 -12.61 5.46 28.72
CA GLY A 305 -14.01 5.78 28.41
C GLY A 305 -14.32 5.78 26.90
N LEU A 306 -13.63 4.91 26.15
CA LEU A 306 -13.89 4.63 24.74
C LEU A 306 -14.41 3.20 24.60
N ASP A 307 -15.29 2.96 23.62
CA ASP A 307 -15.84 1.63 23.37
C ASP A 307 -14.79 0.68 22.78
N ALA A 308 -13.96 1.17 21.86
CA ALA A 308 -12.85 0.44 21.24
C ALA A 308 -11.76 1.42 20.77
N TRP A 309 -10.55 0.90 20.58
CA TRP A 309 -9.50 1.60 19.84
C TRP A 309 -9.76 1.44 18.34
N ASN A 310 -9.92 2.54 17.59
CA ASN A 310 -10.10 2.46 16.14
C ASN A 310 -8.82 1.91 15.47
N PRO A 311 -8.87 0.76 14.78
CA PRO A 311 -7.70 0.18 14.13
C PRO A 311 -7.16 1.02 12.96
N THR A 312 -7.92 1.98 12.40
CA THR A 312 -7.37 2.88 11.37
C THR A 312 -6.44 3.95 11.94
N ALA A 313 -6.59 4.27 13.24
CA ALA A 313 -5.83 5.30 13.94
C ALA A 313 -4.79 4.72 14.92
N PHE A 314 -5.04 3.53 15.48
CA PHE A 314 -4.20 2.95 16.53
C PHE A 314 -3.82 1.52 16.18
N GLN A 315 -2.52 1.26 16.10
CA GLN A 315 -1.95 -0.03 15.72
C GLN A 315 -0.85 -0.41 16.71
N PRO A 316 -0.56 -1.69 16.98
CA PRO A 316 0.47 -2.07 17.94
C PRO A 316 1.78 -1.28 17.76
N GLY A 317 2.19 -0.52 18.79
CA GLY A 317 3.37 0.33 18.76
C GLY A 317 3.24 1.71 18.07
N PHE A 318 2.08 2.04 17.50
CA PHE A 318 1.80 3.31 16.80
C PHE A 318 0.48 3.95 17.25
N PHE A 319 0.55 5.18 17.74
CA PHE A 319 -0.62 5.95 18.17
C PHE A 319 -0.78 7.22 17.32
N ASN A 320 -1.83 7.28 16.49
CA ASN A 320 -2.03 8.41 15.59
C ASN A 320 -2.69 9.61 16.29
N LEU A 321 -2.12 10.81 16.08
CA LEU A 321 -2.64 12.08 16.57
C LEU A 321 -2.85 13.10 15.44
N SER A 322 -3.01 12.64 14.20
CA SER A 322 -3.38 13.47 13.07
C SER A 322 -4.63 14.29 13.39
N LEU A 323 -4.59 15.56 13.00
CA LEU A 323 -5.76 16.40 12.99
C LEU A 323 -6.61 16.13 11.73
N PRO A 324 -7.94 16.33 11.82
CA PRO A 324 -8.81 16.42 10.66
C PRO A 324 -8.24 17.41 9.63
N ALA A 325 -8.27 17.07 8.34
CA ALA A 325 -7.69 17.92 7.30
C ALA A 325 -8.34 19.32 7.22
N ASN A 326 -9.60 19.45 7.65
CA ASN A 326 -10.36 20.69 7.70
C ASN A 326 -10.28 21.42 9.06
N ALA A 327 -9.46 20.93 9.99
CA ALA A 327 -9.33 21.52 11.32
C ALA A 327 -8.81 22.96 11.28
N GLN A 328 -9.30 23.79 12.19
CA GLN A 328 -8.98 25.22 12.29
C GLN A 328 -8.16 25.56 13.54
N ASN A 329 -7.51 26.73 13.52
CA ASN A 329 -6.81 27.28 14.67
C ASN A 329 -7.82 27.81 15.69
N CYS A 330 -7.53 27.60 16.98
CA CYS A 330 -8.17 28.31 18.07
C CYS A 330 -7.58 29.72 18.19
N TYR A 331 -8.43 30.74 18.32
CA TYR A 331 -8.05 32.13 18.55
C TYR A 331 -8.56 32.63 19.91
N CYS A 332 -8.57 31.79 20.95
CA CYS A 332 -8.76 32.28 22.31
C CYS A 332 -7.59 33.19 22.74
N GLU A 333 -7.75 34.00 23.78
CA GLU A 333 -6.73 34.94 24.25
C GLU A 333 -5.34 34.30 24.43
N LYS A 334 -5.26 33.11 25.03
CA LYS A 334 -3.99 32.37 25.22
C LYS A 334 -3.34 31.99 23.89
N CYS A 335 -4.14 31.61 22.89
CA CYS A 335 -3.63 31.26 21.56
C CYS A 335 -3.21 32.50 20.78
N GLN A 336 -4.00 33.58 20.81
CA GLN A 336 -3.63 34.84 20.16
C GLN A 336 -2.31 35.39 20.69
N ARG A 337 -2.10 35.38 22.02
CA ARG A 337 -0.81 35.77 22.63
C ARG A 337 0.34 34.89 22.14
N PHE A 338 0.13 33.59 21.97
CA PHE A 338 1.15 32.69 21.42
C PHE A 338 1.48 33.02 19.95
N TYR A 339 0.47 33.35 19.13
CA TYR A 339 0.65 33.66 17.71
C TYR A 339 1.34 35.01 17.43
N GLN A 340 1.40 35.91 18.41
CA GLN A 340 2.11 37.20 18.25
C GLN A 340 3.60 37.05 17.93
N SER A 341 4.22 35.92 18.31
CA SER A 341 5.66 35.68 18.12
C SER A 341 5.99 34.36 17.41
N ARG A 342 4.97 33.56 17.04
CA ARG A 342 5.12 32.21 16.50
C ARG A 342 4.05 31.92 15.45
N LYS A 343 4.35 31.03 14.51
CA LYS A 343 3.36 30.57 13.53
C LYS A 343 2.23 29.80 14.23
N GLU A 344 1.00 29.88 13.72
CA GLU A 344 -0.13 29.25 14.41
C GLU A 344 -0.01 27.72 14.50
N SER A 345 0.54 27.10 13.45
CA SER A 345 0.75 25.64 13.41
C SER A 345 1.68 25.14 14.51
N GLU A 346 2.60 25.97 15.03
CA GLU A 346 3.55 25.57 16.08
C GLU A 346 2.86 25.24 17.40
N ARG A 347 1.65 25.74 17.64
CA ARG A 347 0.92 25.41 18.88
C ARG A 347 0.62 23.92 18.95
N PHE A 348 0.11 23.36 17.85
CA PHE A 348 -0.17 21.92 17.74
C PHE A 348 1.12 21.10 17.84
N TRP A 349 2.13 21.48 17.06
CA TRP A 349 3.39 20.77 17.01
C TRP A 349 4.16 20.78 18.34
N ASN A 350 4.06 21.85 19.14
CA ASN A 350 4.60 21.88 20.51
C ASN A 350 3.92 20.87 21.42
N VAL A 351 2.60 20.73 21.36
CA VAL A 351 1.87 19.71 22.15
C VAL A 351 2.28 18.30 21.75
N ILE A 352 2.41 18.02 20.44
CA ILE A 352 2.92 16.72 19.97
C ILE A 352 4.33 16.45 20.52
N ALA A 353 5.23 17.44 20.45
CA ALA A 353 6.58 17.30 20.99
C ALA A 353 6.59 17.04 22.50
N GLU A 354 5.72 17.71 23.27
CA GLU A 354 5.59 17.51 24.71
C GLU A 354 5.07 16.12 25.07
N ILE A 355 4.03 15.64 24.38
CA ILE A 355 3.51 14.28 24.57
C ILE A 355 4.60 13.25 24.26
N ALA A 356 5.29 13.41 23.14
CA ALA A 356 6.32 12.48 22.71
C ALA A 356 7.49 12.42 23.71
N ARG A 357 7.96 13.57 24.22
CA ARG A 357 8.98 13.62 25.29
C ARG A 357 8.50 12.96 26.58
N LYS A 358 7.24 13.20 26.96
CA LYS A 358 6.67 12.62 28.18
C LYS A 358 6.59 11.09 28.10
N LEU A 359 6.23 10.54 26.93
CA LEU A 359 6.27 9.09 26.67
C LEU A 359 7.69 8.54 26.88
N GLN A 360 8.72 9.21 26.33
CA GLN A 360 10.12 8.80 26.49
C GLN A 360 10.61 8.88 27.94
N GLN A 361 10.31 10.00 28.63
CA GLN A 361 10.67 10.21 30.03
C GLN A 361 10.10 9.11 30.92
N ASN A 362 8.87 8.67 30.63
CA ASN A 362 8.17 7.62 31.36
C ASN A 362 8.44 6.21 30.83
N ARG A 363 9.37 6.06 29.85
CA ARG A 363 9.76 4.78 29.23
C ARG A 363 8.58 4.02 28.63
N ILE A 364 7.61 4.74 28.08
CA ILE A 364 6.49 4.15 27.35
C ILE A 364 6.98 3.81 25.93
N PRO A 365 6.87 2.53 25.49
CA PRO A 365 7.34 2.13 24.16
C PRO A 365 6.45 2.67 23.04
N GLY A 366 6.98 2.69 21.82
CA GLY A 366 6.23 3.01 20.61
C GLY A 366 6.34 4.46 20.13
N TYR A 367 5.52 4.78 19.13
CA TYR A 367 5.65 5.98 18.30
C TYR A 367 4.32 6.74 18.19
N LEU A 368 4.41 8.07 18.15
CA LEU A 368 3.31 8.91 17.68
C LEU A 368 3.37 9.02 16.15
N THR A 369 2.24 8.80 15.48
CA THR A 369 2.13 8.99 14.03
C THR A 369 1.21 10.16 13.70
N LEU A 370 1.59 10.95 12.68
CA LEU A 370 0.88 12.15 12.26
C LEU A 370 0.80 12.18 10.73
N CYS A 371 -0.24 12.81 10.19
CA CYS A 371 -0.35 13.17 8.78
C CYS A 371 -0.35 14.69 8.65
N ASP A 372 0.63 15.19 7.91
CA ASP A 372 0.93 16.62 7.78
C ASP A 372 -0.05 17.34 6.84
N SER A 373 -1.29 17.51 7.30
CA SER A 373 -2.43 17.95 6.48
C SER A 373 -3.01 19.33 6.87
N GLY A 374 -3.82 19.89 5.98
CA GLY A 374 -4.56 21.13 6.21
C GLY A 374 -3.65 22.33 6.49
N GLN A 375 -4.10 23.24 7.36
CA GLN A 375 -3.33 24.42 7.78
C GLN A 375 -2.10 24.09 8.66
N TYR A 376 -2.00 22.85 9.15
CA TYR A 376 -0.87 22.37 9.95
C TYR A 376 0.28 21.81 9.11
N SER A 377 0.06 21.68 7.79
CA SER A 377 1.08 21.32 6.76
C SER A 377 2.19 22.36 6.56
N ARG A 378 2.07 23.54 7.19
CA ARG A 378 3.12 24.56 7.15
C ARG A 378 4.28 24.14 8.04
N LEU A 379 5.48 24.06 7.45
CA LEU A 379 6.70 23.61 8.14
C LEU A 379 6.92 24.39 9.46
N PRO A 380 6.86 23.71 10.62
CA PRO A 380 7.03 24.35 11.91
C PRO A 380 8.51 24.60 12.21
N GLN A 381 8.83 25.57 13.07
CA GLN A 381 10.20 25.79 13.54
C GLN A 381 10.42 25.13 14.90
N ILE A 382 10.24 23.80 14.97
CA ILE A 382 10.36 23.04 16.21
C ILE A 382 11.32 21.85 16.09
N THR A 383 11.82 21.39 17.24
CA THR A 383 12.52 20.10 17.34
C THR A 383 11.57 19.04 17.85
N LEU A 384 11.43 17.96 17.10
CA LEU A 384 10.62 16.80 17.48
C LEU A 384 11.49 15.69 18.07
N PRO A 385 11.00 14.95 19.08
CA PRO A 385 11.60 13.70 19.50
C PRO A 385 11.59 12.63 18.39
N ASP A 386 12.48 11.66 18.49
CA ASP A 386 12.65 10.57 17.52
C ASP A 386 11.54 9.51 17.56
N ASN A 387 10.68 9.52 18.60
CA ASN A 387 9.46 8.72 18.63
C ASN A 387 8.26 9.40 17.93
N VAL A 388 8.50 10.36 17.05
CA VAL A 388 7.49 11.00 16.19
C VAL A 388 7.70 10.60 14.73
N LEU A 389 6.62 10.20 14.06
CA LEU A 389 6.58 9.74 12.68
C LEU A 389 5.57 10.57 11.88
N VAL A 390 5.93 10.98 10.67
CA VAL A 390 5.08 11.85 9.83
C VAL A 390 4.84 11.26 8.45
N ALA A 391 3.57 11.17 8.08
CA ALA A 391 3.06 10.98 6.73
C ALA A 391 2.90 12.33 6.04
N ILE A 392 3.24 12.41 4.76
CA ILE A 392 2.98 13.60 3.93
C ILE A 392 1.83 13.27 2.96
N PRO A 393 0.65 13.91 3.09
CA PRO A 393 -0.46 13.71 2.17
C PRO A 393 -0.15 14.36 0.83
N VAL A 394 -0.39 13.63 -0.27
CA VAL A 394 -0.16 14.09 -1.63
C VAL A 394 -1.26 13.61 -2.57
N ASP A 395 -1.72 14.49 -3.46
CA ASP A 395 -2.63 14.15 -4.56
C ASP A 395 -1.81 14.11 -5.86
N ASN A 396 -1.81 12.96 -6.55
CA ASN A 396 -1.11 12.76 -7.83
C ASN A 396 0.28 13.43 -7.90
N PRO A 397 1.23 13.10 -7.00
CA PRO A 397 2.49 13.84 -6.84
C PRO A 397 3.45 13.79 -8.04
N TRP A 398 3.14 13.01 -9.08
CA TRP A 398 3.84 13.00 -10.37
C TRP A 398 3.43 14.15 -11.30
N LEU A 399 2.38 14.90 -10.98
CA LEU A 399 1.92 16.04 -11.78
C LEU A 399 2.74 17.30 -11.52
N LEU A 400 2.75 18.20 -12.51
CA LEU A 400 3.42 19.50 -12.42
C LEU A 400 2.53 20.50 -11.65
N ASN A 401 3.16 21.44 -10.95
CA ASN A 401 2.50 22.59 -10.32
C ASN A 401 1.29 22.25 -9.43
N SER A 402 1.53 21.59 -8.30
CA SER A 402 0.51 21.46 -7.26
C SER A 402 0.37 22.78 -6.49
N PHE A 403 -0.87 23.24 -6.25
CA PHE A 403 -1.19 24.35 -5.34
C PHE A 403 -0.96 23.94 -3.87
N ARG A 404 0.27 23.54 -3.56
CA ARG A 404 0.69 23.22 -2.21
C ARG A 404 1.36 24.43 -1.58
N PRO A 405 1.20 24.61 -0.26
CA PRO A 405 1.87 25.70 0.45
C PRO A 405 3.41 25.56 0.40
N VAL A 406 3.92 24.33 0.21
CA VAL A 406 5.34 23.98 0.17
C VAL A 406 5.56 22.93 -0.91
N ARG A 407 6.65 23.04 -1.67
CA ARG A 407 7.02 22.01 -2.67
C ARG A 407 7.30 20.69 -1.98
N LEU A 408 6.97 19.57 -2.63
CA LEU A 408 7.12 18.25 -2.02
C LEU A 408 8.59 17.97 -1.65
N GLU A 409 9.53 18.32 -2.51
CA GLU A 409 10.97 18.12 -2.28
C GLU A 409 11.46 18.89 -1.05
N GLU A 410 10.99 20.13 -0.88
CA GLU A 410 11.31 20.97 0.29
C GLU A 410 10.71 20.40 1.57
N GLN A 411 9.46 19.93 1.51
CA GLN A 411 8.78 19.31 2.64
C GLN A 411 9.44 17.97 3.04
N LEU A 412 9.85 17.16 2.07
CA LEU A 412 10.60 15.92 2.30
C LEU A 412 11.97 16.21 2.92
N ALA A 413 12.72 17.18 2.39
CA ALA A 413 14.01 17.58 2.93
C ALA A 413 13.89 18.08 4.38
N PHE A 414 12.86 18.89 4.65
CA PHE A 414 12.55 19.36 5.99
C PHE A 414 12.26 18.20 6.95
N TRP A 415 11.30 17.33 6.62
CA TRP A 415 10.89 16.25 7.53
C TRP A 415 12.01 15.23 7.74
N ARG A 416 12.82 14.93 6.72
CA ARG A 416 14.01 14.09 6.89
C ARG A 416 15.00 14.66 7.89
N LYS A 417 15.25 15.97 7.82
CA LYS A 417 16.14 16.66 8.75
C LYS A 417 15.56 16.68 10.16
N THR A 418 14.28 17.04 10.29
CA THR A 418 13.60 17.18 11.59
C THR A 418 13.43 15.86 12.31
N LEU A 419 13.07 14.79 11.61
CA LEU A 419 12.80 13.46 12.18
C LEU A 419 14.06 12.57 12.23
N LYS A 420 15.13 12.97 11.54
CA LYS A 420 16.35 12.16 11.32
C LYS A 420 16.06 10.79 10.70
N ARG A 421 14.97 10.68 9.94
CA ARG A 421 14.47 9.48 9.26
C ARG A 421 13.59 9.88 8.07
N LYS A 422 13.33 8.95 7.16
CA LYS A 422 12.49 9.21 5.98
C LYS A 422 11.00 9.24 6.39
N PRO A 423 10.21 10.26 6.01
CA PRO A 423 8.75 10.22 6.12
C PRO A 423 8.16 9.25 5.08
N TRP A 424 6.88 8.90 5.21
CA TRP A 424 6.14 8.20 4.15
C TRP A 424 5.13 9.11 3.48
N LEU A 425 4.61 8.69 2.34
CA LEU A 425 3.58 9.42 1.61
C LEU A 425 2.20 8.78 1.84
N SER A 426 1.19 9.60 2.10
CA SER A 426 -0.22 9.20 1.91
C SER A 426 -0.64 9.70 0.53
N VAL A 427 -0.55 8.83 -0.47
CA VAL A 427 -0.80 9.14 -1.89
C VAL A 427 -2.27 8.89 -2.23
N ASN A 428 -2.94 9.91 -2.73
CA ASN A 428 -4.25 9.79 -3.35
C ASN A 428 -4.10 9.86 -4.88
N ILE A 429 -4.49 8.76 -5.54
CA ILE A 429 -4.59 8.65 -7.00
C ILE A 429 -6.00 9.07 -7.39
N SER A 430 -6.13 10.29 -7.88
CA SER A 430 -7.41 10.93 -8.15
C SER A 430 -7.56 11.27 -9.62
N LEU A 431 -8.77 11.10 -10.15
CA LEU A 431 -9.18 11.70 -11.41
C LEU A 431 -9.59 13.17 -11.25
N GLY A 432 -9.42 13.78 -10.07
CA GLY A 432 -9.82 15.17 -9.83
C GLY A 432 -11.33 15.36 -10.04
N MET A 433 -11.70 16.40 -10.75
CA MET A 433 -13.08 16.66 -11.13
C MET A 433 -13.52 15.89 -12.38
N GLN A 434 -12.63 15.12 -13.00
CA GLN A 434 -12.90 14.49 -14.29
C GLN A 434 -14.01 13.43 -14.23
N PRO A 435 -14.76 13.23 -15.33
CA PRO A 435 -15.74 12.16 -15.42
C PRO A 435 -15.09 10.78 -15.17
N SER A 436 -15.79 9.94 -14.41
CA SER A 436 -15.31 8.60 -14.03
C SER A 436 -15.13 7.64 -15.21
N PHE A 437 -15.72 7.94 -16.38
CA PHE A 437 -15.56 7.13 -17.59
C PHE A 437 -14.21 7.35 -18.30
N LEU A 438 -13.46 8.40 -17.94
CA LEU A 438 -12.15 8.63 -18.54
C LEU A 438 -11.14 7.58 -18.07
N PRO A 439 -10.25 7.10 -18.95
CA PRO A 439 -9.15 6.23 -18.57
C PRO A 439 -8.24 6.87 -17.51
N ALA A 440 -8.24 6.33 -16.28
CA ALA A 440 -7.30 6.73 -15.21
C ALA A 440 -5.95 6.01 -15.30
N VAL A 441 -5.37 5.95 -16.49
CA VAL A 441 -4.13 5.22 -16.76
C VAL A 441 -2.95 6.14 -16.47
N MET A 442 -2.12 5.82 -15.48
CA MET A 442 -0.88 6.58 -15.19
C MET A 442 0.27 5.72 -14.61
N PRO A 443 0.47 4.47 -15.08
CA PRO A 443 1.43 3.55 -14.49
C PRO A 443 2.88 4.05 -14.55
N VAL A 444 3.32 4.61 -15.69
CA VAL A 444 4.71 5.04 -15.87
C VAL A 444 5.02 6.24 -14.99
N ALA A 445 4.12 7.22 -14.94
CA ALA A 445 4.25 8.39 -14.08
C ALA A 445 4.37 8.01 -12.59
N ILE A 446 3.55 7.07 -12.13
CA ILE A 446 3.58 6.55 -10.75
C ILE A 446 4.90 5.83 -10.47
N GLY A 447 5.28 4.86 -11.31
CA GLY A 447 6.50 4.07 -11.10
C GLY A 447 7.76 4.94 -11.08
N ASN A 448 7.88 5.86 -12.03
CA ASN A 448 9.00 6.79 -12.09
C ASN A 448 9.05 7.74 -10.90
N PHE A 449 7.90 8.19 -10.40
CA PHE A 449 7.84 8.99 -9.18
C PHE A 449 8.36 8.23 -7.97
N ILE A 450 7.94 6.96 -7.79
CA ILE A 450 8.38 6.11 -6.66
C ILE A 450 9.88 5.90 -6.72
N CYS A 451 10.41 5.44 -7.87
CA CYS A 451 11.85 5.16 -8.02
C CYS A 451 12.69 6.41 -7.75
N ARG A 452 12.30 7.56 -8.34
CA ARG A 452 13.00 8.85 -8.17
C ARG A 452 13.02 9.34 -6.73
N ASN A 453 11.92 9.17 -5.99
CA ASN A 453 11.79 9.70 -4.63
C ASN A 453 12.19 8.72 -3.53
N SER A 454 12.48 7.45 -3.87
CA SER A 454 12.88 6.41 -2.92
C SER A 454 13.99 6.81 -1.93
N PRO A 455 15.01 7.64 -2.26
CA PRO A 455 16.00 8.06 -1.27
C PRO A 455 15.45 8.98 -0.18
N ALA A 456 14.28 9.60 -0.42
CA ALA A 456 13.68 10.61 0.44
C ALA A 456 12.46 10.10 1.23
N ILE A 457 11.94 8.90 0.92
CA ILE A 457 10.72 8.36 1.54
C ILE A 457 10.96 6.95 2.10
N SER A 458 10.26 6.58 3.16
CA SER A 458 10.25 5.20 3.69
C SER A 458 9.17 4.31 3.05
N GLY A 459 8.45 4.85 2.06
CA GLY A 459 7.36 4.19 1.36
C GLY A 459 6.11 5.06 1.21
N ALA A 460 5.00 4.43 0.83
CA ALA A 460 3.76 5.11 0.53
C ALA A 460 2.53 4.23 0.79
N HIS A 461 1.46 4.85 1.29
CA HIS A 461 0.10 4.32 1.29
C HIS A 461 -0.63 4.91 0.09
N PHE A 462 -1.01 4.07 -0.88
CA PHE A 462 -1.75 4.48 -2.06
C PHE A 462 -3.25 4.28 -1.86
N ARG A 463 -4.05 5.29 -2.22
CA ARG A 463 -5.51 5.24 -2.28
C ARG A 463 -5.97 5.59 -3.68
N THR A 464 -6.92 4.84 -4.22
CA THR A 464 -7.46 5.09 -5.56
C THR A 464 -8.97 5.12 -5.52
N GLN A 465 -9.55 6.00 -6.34
CA GLN A 465 -10.99 6.00 -6.63
C GLN A 465 -11.30 5.32 -7.98
N SER A 466 -10.26 4.90 -8.71
CA SER A 466 -10.38 4.26 -10.02
C SER A 466 -10.08 2.76 -9.94
N ALA A 467 -10.76 1.97 -10.79
CA ALA A 467 -10.62 0.53 -10.92
C ALA A 467 -9.31 0.06 -11.59
N LEU A 468 -8.45 0.98 -12.04
CA LEU A 468 -7.27 0.62 -12.83
C LEU A 468 -6.15 0.03 -11.96
N CYS A 469 -6.20 -1.31 -11.85
CA CYS A 469 -5.28 -2.16 -11.10
C CYS A 469 -3.83 -2.11 -11.60
N LEU A 470 -3.60 -1.73 -12.88
CA LEU A 470 -2.25 -1.65 -13.45
C LEU A 470 -1.41 -0.53 -12.82
N ASN A 471 -2.04 0.56 -12.37
CA ASN A 471 -1.36 1.61 -11.61
C ASN A 471 -0.77 1.05 -10.32
N TYR A 472 -1.52 0.20 -9.62
CA TYR A 472 -1.07 -0.45 -8.38
C TYR A 472 -0.06 -1.54 -8.63
N TYR A 473 -0.21 -2.33 -9.70
CA TYR A 473 0.81 -3.30 -10.09
C TYR A 473 2.18 -2.64 -10.27
N ILE A 474 2.25 -1.56 -11.05
CA ILE A 474 3.51 -0.85 -11.31
C ILE A 474 4.02 -0.16 -10.04
N ALA A 475 3.13 0.44 -9.24
CA ALA A 475 3.50 1.00 -7.95
C ALA A 475 4.12 -0.04 -7.02
N ALA A 476 3.51 -1.22 -6.92
CA ALA A 476 3.97 -2.33 -6.09
C ALA A 476 5.35 -2.85 -6.52
N LYS A 477 5.56 -3.06 -7.84
CA LYS A 477 6.85 -3.48 -8.38
C LYS A 477 7.94 -2.45 -8.13
N CYS A 478 7.70 -1.18 -8.44
CA CYS A 478 8.66 -0.10 -8.24
C CYS A 478 8.95 0.18 -6.76
N ALA A 479 7.99 -0.03 -5.87
CA ALA A 479 8.19 0.13 -4.43
C ALA A 479 8.92 -1.09 -3.81
N TRP A 480 8.74 -2.29 -4.38
CA TRP A 480 9.52 -3.48 -4.01
C TRP A 480 10.98 -3.34 -4.46
N ASN A 481 11.20 -2.91 -5.70
CA ASN A 481 12.51 -2.70 -6.27
C ASN A 481 12.61 -1.34 -6.96
N THR A 482 13.22 -0.37 -6.28
CA THR A 482 13.28 1.03 -6.73
C THR A 482 14.31 1.27 -7.83
N SER A 483 15.05 0.23 -8.23
CA SER A 483 15.93 0.27 -9.40
C SER A 483 15.21 -0.09 -10.71
N LEU A 484 13.95 -0.52 -10.66
CA LEU A 484 13.17 -0.86 -11.86
C LEU A 484 12.82 0.40 -12.66
N LYS A 485 12.65 0.20 -13.97
CA LYS A 485 12.16 1.23 -14.90
C LYS A 485 10.72 0.92 -15.26
N ALA A 486 9.81 1.86 -14.99
CA ALA A 486 8.39 1.65 -15.19
C ALA A 486 8.04 1.38 -16.67
N GLU A 487 8.79 2.00 -17.59
CA GLU A 487 8.65 1.79 -19.04
C GLU A 487 8.97 0.34 -19.45
N GLN A 488 9.96 -0.28 -18.81
CA GLN A 488 10.33 -1.68 -19.09
C GLN A 488 9.25 -2.64 -18.57
N LEU A 489 8.68 -2.37 -17.39
CA LEU A 489 7.56 -3.14 -16.87
C LEU A 489 6.33 -3.02 -17.77
N MET A 490 6.06 -1.82 -18.28
CA MET A 490 4.98 -1.61 -19.25
C MET A 490 5.28 -2.32 -20.58
N GLN A 491 6.51 -2.28 -21.08
CA GLN A 491 6.89 -3.02 -22.28
C GLN A 491 6.66 -4.52 -22.13
N GLU A 492 7.10 -5.11 -21.01
CA GLU A 492 6.85 -6.52 -20.68
C GLU A 492 5.34 -6.81 -20.61
N HIS A 493 4.57 -5.97 -19.91
CA HIS A 493 3.12 -6.07 -19.86
C HIS A 493 2.51 -6.14 -21.26
N HIS A 494 2.85 -5.22 -22.15
CA HIS A 494 2.29 -5.22 -23.49
C HIS A 494 2.66 -6.49 -24.26
N GLN A 495 3.91 -6.93 -24.19
CA GLN A 495 4.39 -8.12 -24.88
C GLN A 495 3.65 -9.38 -24.43
N PHE A 496 3.56 -9.62 -23.12
CA PHE A 496 2.93 -10.83 -22.59
C PHE A 496 1.40 -10.77 -22.64
N MET A 497 0.80 -9.59 -22.47
CA MET A 497 -0.65 -9.44 -22.48
C MET A 497 -1.24 -9.49 -23.89
N PHE A 498 -0.53 -9.00 -24.91
CA PHE A 498 -1.12 -8.76 -26.24
C PHE A 498 -0.42 -9.45 -27.40
N GLY A 499 0.76 -10.07 -27.20
CA GLY A 499 1.47 -10.77 -28.27
C GLY A 499 1.71 -9.87 -29.48
N ALA A 500 1.23 -10.28 -30.66
CA ALA A 500 1.36 -9.51 -31.90
C ALA A 500 0.69 -8.12 -31.85
N ALA A 501 -0.32 -7.92 -31.00
CA ALA A 501 -0.96 -6.63 -30.79
C ALA A 501 -0.17 -5.68 -29.88
N ALA A 502 0.93 -6.12 -29.25
CA ALA A 502 1.69 -5.32 -28.30
C ALA A 502 2.11 -3.92 -28.83
N PRO A 503 2.56 -3.75 -30.10
CA PRO A 503 2.92 -2.43 -30.61
C PRO A 503 1.72 -1.46 -30.69
N ALA A 504 0.55 -1.95 -31.11
CA ALA A 504 -0.66 -1.16 -31.23
C ALA A 504 -1.25 -0.83 -29.84
N MET A 505 -1.28 -1.82 -28.93
CA MET A 505 -1.72 -1.61 -27.56
C MET A 505 -0.79 -0.67 -26.79
N ARG A 506 0.53 -0.70 -27.03
CA ARG A 506 1.44 0.29 -26.46
C ARG A 506 1.02 1.72 -26.83
N LYS A 507 0.68 1.99 -28.10
CA LYS A 507 0.17 3.31 -28.53
C LYS A 507 -1.09 3.71 -27.76
N VAL A 508 -2.00 2.76 -27.51
CA VAL A 508 -3.21 2.99 -26.70
C VAL A 508 -2.85 3.43 -25.29
N PHE A 509 -2.05 2.66 -24.56
CA PHE A 509 -1.71 2.96 -23.17
C PHE A 509 -0.90 4.26 -23.05
N ASP A 510 0.11 4.46 -23.91
CA ASP A 510 0.91 5.69 -23.95
C ASP A 510 0.02 6.93 -24.20
N THR A 511 -0.98 6.79 -25.07
CA THR A 511 -1.94 7.87 -25.37
C THR A 511 -2.90 8.11 -24.21
N CYS A 512 -3.48 7.06 -23.63
CA CYS A 512 -4.36 7.19 -22.46
C CYS A 512 -3.64 7.86 -21.28
N GLU A 513 -2.39 7.47 -21.00
CA GLU A 513 -1.58 8.08 -19.95
C GLU A 513 -1.27 9.55 -20.26
N LYS A 514 -0.85 9.86 -21.49
CA LYS A 514 -0.62 11.23 -21.92
C LYS A 514 -1.85 12.12 -21.75
N LEU A 515 -3.03 11.65 -22.19
CA LEU A 515 -4.27 12.42 -22.09
C LEU A 515 -4.73 12.56 -20.65
N CYS A 516 -4.63 11.50 -19.84
CA CYS A 516 -4.96 11.55 -18.41
C CYS A 516 -4.10 12.59 -17.68
N LEU A 517 -2.78 12.55 -17.89
CA LEU A 517 -1.85 13.52 -17.30
C LEU A 517 -2.09 14.94 -17.82
N ALA A 518 -2.39 15.12 -19.12
CA ALA A 518 -2.70 16.44 -19.69
C ALA A 518 -3.93 17.04 -19.03
N THR A 519 -4.99 16.24 -18.85
CA THR A 519 -6.23 16.68 -18.21
C THR A 519 -6.02 17.05 -16.75
N LEU A 520 -5.30 16.20 -16.00
CA LEU A 520 -5.02 16.48 -14.59
C LEU A 520 -4.11 17.71 -14.41
N ASN A 521 -3.12 17.90 -15.30
CA ASN A 521 -2.27 19.10 -15.27
C ASN A 521 -3.07 20.36 -15.63
N ALA A 522 -3.97 20.30 -16.62
CA ALA A 522 -4.84 21.41 -16.96
C ALA A 522 -5.77 21.78 -15.80
N GLU A 523 -6.34 20.77 -15.12
CA GLU A 523 -7.15 21.01 -13.92
C GLU A 523 -6.32 21.59 -12.76
N ASN A 524 -5.10 21.08 -12.55
CA ASN A 524 -4.20 21.57 -11.50
C ASN A 524 -3.70 23.00 -11.74
N ALA A 525 -3.68 23.47 -12.99
CA ALA A 525 -3.32 24.84 -13.31
C ALA A 525 -4.43 25.85 -13.00
N LEU A 526 -5.67 25.40 -12.79
CA LEU A 526 -6.83 26.27 -12.57
C LEU A 526 -7.14 26.49 -11.08
N PRO A 527 -7.47 27.73 -10.66
CA PRO A 527 -8.03 28.00 -9.35
C PRO A 527 -9.30 27.18 -9.10
N PRO A 528 -9.60 26.77 -7.84
CA PRO A 528 -10.77 25.95 -7.53
C PRO A 528 -12.10 26.50 -8.08
N ALA A 529 -12.28 27.83 -8.04
CA ALA A 529 -13.49 28.50 -8.52
C ALA A 529 -13.67 28.46 -10.06
N GLN A 530 -12.63 28.10 -10.81
CA GLN A 530 -12.62 28.07 -12.27
C GLN A 530 -12.62 26.64 -12.85
N LYS A 531 -12.64 25.62 -11.99
CA LYS A 531 -12.69 24.23 -12.44
C LYS A 531 -14.11 23.88 -12.92
N SER A 532 -14.27 23.53 -14.19
CA SER A 532 -15.53 22.96 -14.72
C SER A 532 -15.27 21.56 -15.29
N ARG A 533 -16.20 20.63 -15.04
CA ARG A 533 -16.04 19.23 -15.47
C ARG A 533 -16.04 19.08 -17.00
N GLU A 534 -16.98 19.72 -17.68
CA GLU A 534 -17.25 19.48 -19.11
C GLU A 534 -16.23 20.12 -20.06
N ASN A 535 -15.68 21.30 -19.72
CA ASN A 535 -14.78 22.03 -20.63
C ASN A 535 -13.36 21.45 -20.68
N LEU A 536 -12.91 20.77 -19.62
CA LEU A 536 -11.52 20.34 -19.48
C LEU A 536 -11.21 19.05 -20.25
N TRP A 537 -12.06 18.03 -20.14
CA TRP A 537 -11.75 16.76 -20.81
C TRP A 537 -12.03 16.81 -22.30
N SER A 538 -13.12 17.46 -22.74
CA SER A 538 -13.55 17.48 -24.15
C SER A 538 -12.57 18.23 -25.06
N SER A 539 -11.85 19.22 -24.52
CA SER A 539 -10.78 19.93 -25.22
C SER A 539 -9.48 19.12 -25.35
N ILE A 540 -9.32 18.06 -24.55
CA ILE A 540 -8.11 17.23 -24.51
C ILE A 540 -8.35 15.89 -25.24
N TYR A 541 -9.45 15.21 -24.93
CA TYR A 541 -9.93 14.01 -25.64
C TYR A 541 -10.73 14.43 -26.88
N THR A 542 -10.04 15.10 -27.82
CA THR A 542 -10.67 15.58 -29.06
C THR A 542 -11.15 14.41 -29.92
N PRO A 543 -12.09 14.64 -30.86
CA PRO A 543 -12.50 13.61 -31.83
C PRO A 543 -11.32 12.94 -32.55
N ALA A 544 -10.26 13.70 -32.85
CA ALA A 544 -9.05 13.15 -33.47
C ALA A 544 -8.27 12.19 -32.55
N GLN A 545 -8.21 12.47 -31.24
CA GLN A 545 -7.57 11.57 -30.27
C GLN A 545 -8.38 10.28 -30.08
N ILE A 546 -9.71 10.39 -30.02
CA ILE A 546 -10.59 9.23 -29.92
C ILE A 546 -10.48 8.38 -31.19
N GLU A 547 -10.46 8.99 -32.37
CA GLU A 547 -10.27 8.29 -33.63
C GLU A 547 -8.89 7.62 -33.72
N TYR A 548 -7.83 8.26 -33.21
CA TYR A 548 -6.51 7.64 -33.09
C TYR A 548 -6.54 6.38 -32.22
N LEU A 549 -7.22 6.43 -31.07
CA LEU A 549 -7.40 5.25 -30.20
C LEU A 549 -8.19 4.15 -30.91
N LYS A 550 -9.28 4.49 -31.62
CA LYS A 550 -10.04 3.51 -32.43
C LYS A 550 -9.17 2.80 -33.45
N ASN A 551 -8.33 3.55 -34.17
CA ASN A 551 -7.43 2.99 -35.17
C ASN A 551 -6.38 2.06 -34.53
N CYS A 552 -5.82 2.44 -33.37
CA CYS A 552 -4.89 1.58 -32.65
C CYS A 552 -5.57 0.29 -32.16
N PHE A 553 -6.82 0.36 -31.68
CA PHE A 553 -7.57 -0.84 -31.36
C PHE A 553 -7.85 -1.69 -32.60
N ALA A 554 -8.26 -1.10 -33.73
CA ALA A 554 -8.46 -1.84 -34.98
C ALA A 554 -7.17 -2.54 -35.46
N GLU A 555 -6.01 -1.88 -35.34
CA GLU A 555 -4.70 -2.50 -35.60
C GLU A 555 -4.43 -3.70 -34.68
N ALA A 556 -4.66 -3.55 -33.37
CA ALA A 556 -4.48 -4.63 -32.39
C ALA A 556 -5.43 -5.81 -32.65
N GLU A 557 -6.66 -5.49 -33.01
CA GLU A 557 -7.73 -6.40 -33.36
C GLU A 557 -7.39 -7.23 -34.61
N ALA A 558 -6.84 -6.60 -35.65
CA ALA A 558 -6.36 -7.28 -36.85
C ALA A 558 -5.12 -8.13 -36.59
N ALA A 559 -4.17 -7.63 -35.80
CA ALA A 559 -2.95 -8.36 -35.43
C ALA A 559 -3.22 -9.63 -34.62
N THR A 560 -4.42 -9.77 -34.03
CA THR A 560 -4.82 -10.90 -33.20
C THR A 560 -5.95 -11.74 -33.80
N GLU A 561 -6.28 -11.55 -35.07
CA GLU A 561 -7.39 -12.23 -35.76
C GLU A 561 -7.30 -13.76 -35.63
N ASN A 562 -6.09 -14.31 -35.73
CA ASN A 562 -5.84 -15.76 -35.66
C ASN A 562 -5.41 -16.25 -34.26
N THR A 563 -5.54 -15.41 -33.22
CA THR A 563 -5.16 -15.74 -31.84
C THR A 563 -6.27 -15.35 -30.86
N PRO A 564 -7.31 -16.20 -30.67
CA PRO A 564 -8.50 -15.87 -29.89
C PRO A 564 -8.21 -15.41 -28.45
N GLU A 565 -7.18 -15.98 -27.81
CA GLU A 565 -6.76 -15.60 -26.45
C GLU A 565 -6.35 -14.12 -26.38
N TYR A 566 -5.42 -13.70 -27.24
CA TYR A 566 -4.99 -12.30 -27.31
C TYR A 566 -6.12 -11.38 -27.77
N ARG A 567 -6.97 -11.86 -28.69
CA ARG A 567 -8.13 -11.11 -29.15
C ARG A 567 -9.11 -10.80 -28.01
N GLY A 568 -9.36 -11.77 -27.12
CA GLY A 568 -10.18 -11.58 -25.93
C GLY A 568 -9.63 -10.49 -25.00
N LYS A 569 -8.30 -10.49 -24.78
CA LYS A 569 -7.62 -9.47 -23.98
C LYS A 569 -7.71 -8.08 -24.62
N VAL A 570 -7.50 -7.95 -25.94
CA VAL A 570 -7.68 -6.68 -26.66
C VAL A 570 -9.11 -6.15 -26.52
N ASN A 571 -10.12 -7.02 -26.72
CA ASN A 571 -11.52 -6.64 -26.58
C ASN A 571 -11.87 -6.18 -25.15
N TYR A 572 -11.31 -6.83 -24.12
CA TYR A 572 -11.48 -6.41 -22.73
C TYR A 572 -11.01 -4.97 -22.51
N PHE A 573 -9.82 -4.63 -22.98
CA PHE A 573 -9.29 -3.27 -22.84
C PHE A 573 -10.00 -2.25 -23.74
N ARG A 574 -10.52 -2.65 -24.91
CA ARG A 574 -11.38 -1.79 -25.73
C ARG A 574 -12.63 -1.36 -24.95
N ASN A 575 -13.29 -2.33 -24.32
CA ASN A 575 -14.51 -2.08 -23.54
C ASN A 575 -14.23 -1.23 -22.30
N ALA A 576 -13.05 -1.39 -21.68
CA ALA A 576 -12.66 -0.64 -20.49
C ALA A 576 -12.19 0.80 -20.81
N LEU A 577 -11.47 1.00 -21.92
CA LEU A 577 -10.75 2.26 -22.18
C LEU A 577 -11.36 3.11 -23.29
N LEU A 578 -11.97 2.50 -24.32
CA LEU A 578 -12.44 3.21 -25.52
C LEU A 578 -13.96 3.32 -25.58
N SER A 579 -14.71 2.23 -25.35
CA SER A 579 -16.18 2.24 -25.46
C SER A 579 -16.87 3.31 -24.59
N PRO A 580 -16.42 3.59 -23.34
CA PRO A 580 -16.99 4.67 -22.54
C PRO A 580 -16.73 6.06 -23.13
N LEU A 581 -15.57 6.26 -23.76
CA LEU A 581 -15.24 7.51 -24.47
C LEU A 581 -16.14 7.70 -25.68
N GLU A 582 -16.32 6.65 -26.49
CA GLU A 582 -17.21 6.68 -27.67
C GLU A 582 -18.66 7.00 -27.29
N ALA A 583 -19.14 6.43 -26.18
CA ALA A 583 -20.48 6.68 -25.66
C ALA A 583 -20.68 8.12 -25.17
N ALA A 584 -19.65 8.72 -24.56
CA ALA A 584 -19.71 10.09 -24.05
C ALA A 584 -19.63 11.18 -25.13
N THR A 585 -19.22 10.82 -26.36
CA THR A 585 -19.11 11.74 -27.51
C THR A 585 -20.23 11.63 -28.54
N LYS A 586 -21.19 10.72 -28.32
CA LYS A 586 -22.44 10.64 -29.07
C LYS A 586 -23.48 11.56 -28.45
#